data_AF-A0A2J8QWZ7-F1
#
_entry.id   AF-A0A2J8QWZ7-F1
#
_cell.length_a   1.000
_cell.length_b   1.000
_cell.length_c   1.000
_cell.angle_alpha   90.00
_cell.angle_beta   90.00
_cell.angle_gamma   90.00
#
_symmetry.space_group_name_H-M   'P 1'
#
loop_
_entity.id
_entity.type
_entity.pdbx_description
1 polymer ?
#
loop_
_entity_poly.entity_id
_entity_poly.type
_entity_poly.pdbx_seq_one_letter_code
_entity_poly.pdbx_strand_id
1 'polypeptide(L)'
;EALVSKGLATVIRYRQDDDQRSSHYDELLAAEARAIKNGKGLHSKKEVPIHRVADISGDTQKAKQFLPFLQRAGRSEAVVEYVFSGSRLKLYLPKETCLITFLLAGIECPRGARNLPGLVQEGEPFSEEATLFTKELVLQREVWAHYEEQPVEEVMPVLEEKERSASYKPVFVTEITDDLHFYVQDVETGTQLEKLMENMRNDIASHPPVEGSYAPRRGEFCIAKFVDGEW
;
A
#
# COMPACT_ATOMS: atom_id res chain seq x y z
N GLU A 1 27.11 -0.81 17.75
CA GLU A 1 28.49 -0.37 17.46
C GLU A 1 28.73 0.04 15.99
N ALA A 2 28.43 -0.81 14.99
CA ALA A 2 28.78 -0.56 13.59
C ALA A 2 28.24 0.78 13.03
N LEU A 3 26.98 1.12 13.29
CA LEU A 3 26.38 2.41 12.88
C LEU A 3 27.14 3.61 13.45
N VAL A 4 27.49 3.55 14.75
CA VAL A 4 28.25 4.59 15.45
C VAL A 4 29.63 4.75 14.83
N SER A 5 30.34 3.65 14.53
CA SER A 5 31.67 3.68 13.91
C SER A 5 31.69 4.30 12.49
N LYS A 6 30.53 4.31 11.82
CA LYS A 6 30.31 4.94 10.52
C LYS A 6 29.73 6.36 10.64
N GLY A 7 29.47 6.84 11.85
CA GLY A 7 28.86 8.14 12.12
C GLY A 7 27.40 8.23 11.67
N LEU A 8 26.69 7.10 11.59
CA LEU A 8 25.25 7.05 11.24
C LEU A 8 24.35 7.13 12.49
N ALA A 9 24.94 7.12 13.69
CA ALA A 9 24.28 7.29 14.97
C ALA A 9 25.28 7.90 15.98
N THR A 10 24.78 8.57 17.02
CA THR A 10 25.58 9.14 18.12
C THR A 10 25.36 8.37 19.41
N VAL A 11 26.31 8.45 20.34
CA VAL A 11 26.22 7.77 21.64
C VAL A 11 25.62 8.72 22.66
N ILE A 12 24.57 8.26 23.35
CA ILE A 12 23.95 9.00 24.45
C ILE A 12 24.96 9.14 25.59
N ARG A 13 25.09 10.35 26.16
CA ARG A 13 25.96 10.63 27.30
C ARG A 13 25.16 10.56 28.58
N TYR A 14 25.59 9.68 29.49
CA TYR A 14 24.97 9.47 30.79
C TYR A 14 25.74 10.16 31.91
N ARG A 15 25.05 10.51 33.01
CA ARG A 15 25.70 10.88 34.28
C ARG A 15 26.25 9.62 34.96
N GLN A 16 27.18 9.80 35.91
CA GLN A 16 27.97 8.70 36.48
C GLN A 16 27.15 7.61 37.18
N ASP A 17 25.96 7.93 37.67
CA ASP A 17 25.10 7.01 38.45
C ASP A 17 23.90 6.46 37.66
N ASP A 18 23.93 6.54 36.33
CA ASP A 18 22.84 6.04 35.48
C ASP A 18 23.17 4.64 34.94
N ASP A 19 22.59 3.64 35.61
CA ASP A 19 22.80 2.22 35.31
C ASP A 19 21.97 1.73 34.11
N GLN A 20 21.06 2.55 33.56
CA GLN A 20 20.24 2.18 32.40
C GLN A 20 20.95 2.50 31.07
N ARG A 21 22.11 1.88 30.86
CA ARG A 21 22.91 2.00 29.63
C ARG A 21 23.22 0.65 29.02
N SER A 22 23.65 0.67 27.76
CA SER A 22 24.10 -0.53 27.05
C SER A 22 25.20 -1.24 27.84
N SER A 23 25.16 -2.57 27.90
CA SER A 23 26.24 -3.39 28.46
C SER A 23 27.58 -3.25 27.73
N HIS A 24 27.56 -2.72 26.50
CA HIS A 24 28.74 -2.52 25.66
C HIS A 24 29.07 -1.02 25.48
N TYR A 25 28.76 -0.20 26.49
CA TYR A 25 28.87 1.26 26.39
C TYR A 25 30.27 1.77 26.04
N ASP A 26 31.32 1.17 26.60
CA ASP A 26 32.71 1.55 26.32
C ASP A 26 33.10 1.29 24.85
N GLU A 27 32.58 0.23 24.25
CA GLU A 27 32.77 -0.06 22.81
C GLU A 27 32.08 0.96 21.93
N LEU A 28 30.88 1.42 22.34
CA LEU A 28 30.15 2.48 21.65
C LEU A 28 30.93 3.80 21.70
N LEU A 29 31.47 4.17 22.87
CA LEU A 29 32.30 5.36 23.02
C LEU A 29 33.57 5.30 22.16
N ALA A 30 34.24 4.14 22.15
CA ALA A 30 35.40 3.91 21.30
C ALA A 30 35.04 4.01 19.80
N ALA A 31 33.89 3.46 19.40
CA ALA A 31 33.38 3.56 18.02
C ALA A 31 33.09 5.01 17.62
N GLU A 32 32.50 5.80 18.52
CA GLU A 32 32.21 7.22 18.29
C GLU A 32 33.50 8.04 18.15
N ALA A 33 34.48 7.80 19.02
CA ALA A 33 35.80 8.43 18.91
C ALA A 33 36.47 8.12 17.56
N ARG A 34 36.34 6.88 17.05
CA ARG A 34 36.81 6.50 15.70
C ARG A 34 36.05 7.25 14.60
N ALA A 35 34.74 7.42 14.73
CA ALA A 35 33.94 8.13 13.73
C ALA A 35 34.25 9.63 13.69
N ILE A 36 34.43 10.26 14.87
CA ILE A 36 34.87 11.66 15.01
C ILE A 36 36.26 11.85 14.41
N LYS A 37 37.23 11.02 14.81
CA LYS A 37 38.62 11.11 14.33
C LYS A 37 38.70 11.00 12.80
N ASN A 38 37.89 10.12 12.21
CA ASN A 38 37.88 9.89 10.77
C ASN A 38 36.88 10.77 9.99
N GLY A 39 36.13 11.65 10.66
CA GLY A 39 35.15 12.53 10.02
C GLY A 39 34.09 11.78 9.20
N LYS A 40 33.52 10.71 9.75
CA LYS A 40 32.51 9.87 9.07
C LYS A 40 31.08 10.31 9.40
N GLY A 41 30.17 10.17 8.44
CA GLY A 41 28.74 10.43 8.63
C GLY A 41 28.47 11.82 9.22
N LEU A 42 27.74 11.87 10.33
CA LEU A 42 27.41 13.09 11.08
C LEU A 42 28.64 13.89 11.57
N HIS A 43 29.80 13.24 11.71
CA HIS A 43 31.04 13.91 12.09
C HIS A 43 31.87 14.39 10.89
N SER A 44 31.38 14.17 9.67
CA SER A 44 32.02 14.71 8.47
C SER A 44 31.84 16.21 8.39
N LYS A 45 32.91 16.92 7.97
CA LYS A 45 32.84 18.35 7.63
C LYS A 45 32.52 18.58 6.15
N LYS A 46 32.29 17.51 5.39
CA LYS A 46 31.87 17.58 3.99
C LYS A 46 30.40 17.98 3.92
N GLU A 47 30.01 18.50 2.76
CA GLU A 47 28.61 18.82 2.50
C GLU A 47 27.72 17.58 2.66
N VAL A 48 26.55 17.78 3.27
CA VAL A 48 25.61 16.71 3.56
C VAL A 48 25.05 16.17 2.24
N PRO A 49 25.12 14.85 1.99
CA PRO A 49 24.56 14.27 0.78
C PRO A 49 23.04 14.53 0.70
N ILE A 50 22.62 15.27 -0.33
CA ILE A 50 21.21 15.53 -0.60
C ILE A 50 20.66 14.38 -1.43
N HIS A 51 19.71 13.64 -0.87
CA HIS A 51 19.01 12.58 -1.57
C HIS A 51 17.70 13.14 -2.13
N ARG A 52 17.56 13.13 -3.46
CA ARG A 52 16.33 13.54 -4.13
C ARG A 52 15.61 12.30 -4.63
N VAL A 53 14.47 11.99 -4.03
CA VAL A 53 13.64 10.85 -4.41
C VAL A 53 12.29 11.37 -4.89
N ALA A 54 11.92 11.05 -6.12
CA ALA A 54 10.62 11.41 -6.68
C ALA A 54 9.58 10.38 -6.27
N ASP A 55 8.47 10.80 -5.64
CA ASP A 55 7.33 9.90 -5.40
C ASP A 55 6.28 10.07 -6.51
N ILE A 56 6.07 9.02 -7.29
CA ILE A 56 5.02 8.95 -8.32
C ILE A 56 3.90 7.97 -7.93
N SER A 57 3.91 7.49 -6.69
CA SER A 57 2.90 6.58 -6.16
C SER A 57 1.53 7.24 -6.14
N GLY A 58 0.56 6.68 -6.88
CA GLY A 58 -0.82 7.18 -6.91
C GLY A 58 -1.04 8.43 -7.77
N ASP A 59 -0.04 8.89 -8.51
CA ASP A 59 -0.17 9.99 -9.49
C ASP A 59 -0.29 9.40 -10.90
N THR A 60 -1.53 9.28 -11.40
CA THR A 60 -1.81 8.69 -12.70
C THR A 60 -1.16 9.44 -13.86
N GLN A 61 -1.02 10.77 -13.77
CA GLN A 61 -0.39 11.56 -14.84
C GLN A 61 1.11 11.28 -14.92
N LYS A 62 1.80 11.27 -13.77
CA LYS A 62 3.23 10.92 -13.73
C LYS A 62 3.47 9.45 -14.05
N ALA A 63 2.60 8.55 -13.60
CA ALA A 63 2.70 7.13 -13.94
C ALA A 63 2.66 6.91 -15.47
N LYS A 64 1.76 7.61 -16.19
CA LYS A 64 1.71 7.57 -17.67
C LYS A 64 3.00 8.10 -18.32
N GLN A 65 3.64 9.11 -17.75
CA GLN A 65 4.90 9.64 -18.25
C GLN A 65 6.08 8.67 -18.06
N PHE A 66 6.10 7.94 -16.94
CA PHE A 66 7.18 7.00 -16.61
C PHE A 66 7.00 5.61 -17.23
N LEU A 67 5.76 5.20 -17.52
CA LEU A 67 5.43 3.86 -18.03
C LEU A 67 6.27 3.43 -19.25
N PRO A 68 6.48 4.26 -20.29
CA PRO A 68 7.28 3.84 -21.45
C PRO A 68 8.75 3.56 -21.09
N PHE A 69 9.30 4.22 -20.08
CA PHE A 69 10.67 4.01 -19.62
C PHE A 69 10.79 2.69 -18.88
N LEU A 70 9.86 2.41 -17.97
CA LEU A 70 9.81 1.16 -17.23
C LEU A 70 9.61 -0.05 -18.15
N GLN A 71 8.74 0.08 -19.16
CA GLN A 71 8.53 -0.97 -20.16
C GLN A 71 9.79 -1.25 -21.00
N ARG A 72 10.54 -0.22 -21.40
CA ARG A 72 11.79 -0.39 -22.15
C ARG A 72 12.96 -0.89 -21.30
N ALA A 73 13.01 -0.51 -20.03
CA ALA A 73 14.03 -0.96 -19.09
C ALA A 73 13.93 -2.46 -18.82
N GLY A 74 12.76 -3.07 -19.05
CA GLY A 74 12.51 -4.47 -18.82
C GLY A 74 12.52 -4.77 -17.32
N ARG A 75 13.54 -5.48 -16.85
CA ARG A 75 13.69 -5.81 -15.42
C ARG A 75 14.46 -4.70 -14.71
N SER A 76 13.75 -3.92 -13.90
CA SER A 76 14.36 -2.92 -13.02
C SER A 76 14.59 -3.50 -11.63
N GLU A 77 15.80 -3.32 -11.11
CA GLU A 77 16.11 -3.58 -9.71
C GLU A 77 15.32 -2.62 -8.83
N ALA A 78 14.75 -3.14 -7.75
CA ALA A 78 13.97 -2.35 -6.83
C ALA A 78 14.18 -2.80 -5.39
N VAL A 79 13.92 -1.91 -4.44
CA VAL A 79 13.82 -2.22 -3.01
C VAL A 79 12.35 -2.10 -2.61
N VAL A 80 11.82 -3.13 -1.94
CA VAL A 80 10.45 -3.05 -1.40
C VAL A 80 10.44 -2.18 -0.14
N GLU A 81 9.88 -0.98 -0.25
CA GLU A 81 9.75 -0.04 0.86
C GLU A 81 8.52 -0.31 1.72
N TYR A 82 7.43 -0.77 1.09
CA TYR A 82 6.17 -1.03 1.79
C TYR A 82 5.33 -2.11 1.11
N VAL A 83 4.50 -2.79 1.89
CA VAL A 83 3.52 -3.78 1.40
C VAL A 83 2.13 -3.38 1.90
N PHE A 84 1.27 -2.96 0.96
CA PHE A 84 -0.11 -2.57 1.25
C PHE A 84 -1.04 -3.79 1.39
N SER A 85 -0.82 -4.81 0.57
CA SER A 85 -1.52 -6.09 0.58
C SER A 85 -0.63 -7.16 -0.05
N GLY A 86 -1.09 -8.42 -0.09
CA GLY A 86 -0.34 -9.52 -0.72
C GLY A 86 0.05 -9.29 -2.19
N SER A 87 -0.61 -8.37 -2.90
CA SER A 87 -0.30 -8.06 -4.31
C SER A 87 0.02 -6.61 -4.63
N ARG A 88 0.01 -5.71 -3.63
CA ARG A 88 0.24 -4.27 -3.84
C ARG A 88 1.41 -3.79 -2.97
N LEU A 89 2.47 -3.31 -3.61
CA LEU A 89 3.73 -2.94 -2.99
C LEU A 89 4.11 -1.49 -3.32
N LYS A 90 4.91 -0.86 -2.46
CA LYS A 90 5.64 0.37 -2.76
C LYS A 90 7.10 0.00 -3.00
N LEU A 91 7.62 0.34 -4.16
CA LEU A 91 8.98 0.01 -4.59
C LEU A 91 9.80 1.29 -4.76
N TYR A 92 11.03 1.27 -4.26
CA TYR A 92 12.06 2.25 -4.60
C TYR A 92 12.91 1.71 -5.75
N LEU A 93 13.02 2.47 -6.83
CA LEU A 93 13.87 2.17 -7.97
C LEU A 93 15.16 3.00 -7.87
N PRO A 94 16.32 2.40 -7.53
CA PRO A 94 17.55 3.16 -7.29
C PRO A 94 18.08 3.86 -8.54
N LYS A 95 17.92 3.25 -9.73
CA LYS A 95 18.41 3.81 -11.00
C LYS A 95 17.65 5.07 -11.40
N GLU A 96 16.34 5.08 -11.18
CA GLU A 96 15.46 6.20 -11.50
C GLU A 96 15.27 7.15 -10.30
N THR A 97 15.81 6.81 -9.12
CA THR A 97 15.64 7.56 -7.86
C THR A 97 14.18 7.89 -7.57
N CYS A 98 13.27 6.92 -7.77
CA CYS A 98 11.84 7.15 -7.64
C CYS A 98 11.11 6.05 -6.87
N LEU A 99 9.95 6.41 -6.31
CA LEU A 99 9.03 5.53 -5.62
C LEU A 99 7.80 5.28 -6.49
N ILE A 100 7.43 4.01 -6.66
CA ILE A 100 6.26 3.60 -7.42
C ILE A 100 5.35 2.71 -6.60
N THR A 101 4.05 2.72 -6.93
CA THR A 101 3.14 1.67 -6.50
C THR A 101 3.13 0.58 -7.55
N PHE A 102 3.41 -0.65 -7.12
CA PHE A 102 3.47 -1.83 -7.97
C PHE A 102 2.34 -2.79 -7.61
N LEU A 103 1.74 -3.39 -8.63
CA LEU A 103 0.69 -4.40 -8.49
C LEU A 103 1.16 -5.67 -9.21
N LEU A 104 1.08 -6.81 -8.53
CA LEU A 104 1.40 -8.10 -9.13
C LEU A 104 0.42 -8.39 -10.29
N ALA A 105 0.97 -8.82 -11.43
CA ALA A 105 0.21 -9.19 -12.61
C ALA A 105 -0.10 -10.69 -12.60
N GLY A 106 -1.21 -11.08 -13.26
CA GLY A 106 -1.53 -12.49 -13.51
C GLY A 106 -2.18 -13.24 -12.34
N ILE A 107 -2.45 -12.58 -11.22
CA ILE A 107 -3.10 -13.19 -10.05
C ILE A 107 -4.24 -12.32 -9.51
N GLU A 108 -5.20 -12.95 -8.85
CA GLU A 108 -6.13 -12.27 -7.93
C GLU A 108 -5.70 -12.58 -6.50
N CYS A 109 -5.49 -11.54 -5.69
CA CYS A 109 -5.10 -11.69 -4.29
C CYS A 109 -6.30 -11.34 -3.39
N PRO A 110 -6.59 -12.13 -2.36
CA PRO A 110 -7.69 -11.84 -1.43
C PRO A 110 -7.55 -10.45 -0.82
N ARG A 111 -8.67 -9.74 -0.72
CA ARG A 111 -8.72 -8.34 -0.30
C ARG A 111 -9.10 -8.25 1.17
N GLY A 112 -8.35 -7.42 1.90
CA GLY A 112 -8.61 -7.19 3.31
C GLY A 112 -9.93 -6.44 3.55
N ALA A 113 -10.36 -6.43 4.80
CA ALA A 113 -11.60 -5.78 5.22
C ALA A 113 -11.65 -4.30 4.78
N ARG A 114 -12.86 -3.83 4.45
CA ARG A 114 -13.15 -2.45 4.09
C ARG A 114 -14.18 -1.92 5.06
N ASN A 115 -13.83 -0.84 5.75
CA ASN A 115 -14.78 -0.07 6.55
C ASN A 115 -14.82 1.36 6.00
N LEU A 116 -15.70 1.56 5.03
CA LEU A 116 -16.00 2.86 4.42
C LEU A 116 -17.41 3.29 4.84
N PRO A 117 -17.72 4.60 4.86
CA PRO A 117 -19.08 5.06 5.09
C PRO A 117 -20.06 4.39 4.11
N GLY A 118 -21.01 3.61 4.65
CA GLY A 118 -22.01 2.88 3.85
C GLY A 118 -21.55 1.52 3.29
N LEU A 119 -20.30 1.11 3.50
CA LEU A 119 -19.80 -0.21 3.11
C LEU A 119 -18.88 -0.78 4.19
N VAL A 120 -19.44 -1.70 4.98
CA VAL A 120 -18.66 -2.58 5.87
C VAL A 120 -18.60 -3.94 5.19
N GLN A 121 -17.43 -4.30 4.69
CA GLN A 121 -17.17 -5.59 4.07
C GLN A 121 -16.04 -6.27 4.84
N GLU A 122 -16.30 -7.47 5.34
CA GLU A 122 -15.26 -8.31 5.93
C GLU A 122 -14.20 -8.66 4.88
N GLY A 123 -12.98 -8.92 5.35
CA GLY A 123 -11.91 -9.32 4.45
C GLY A 123 -12.23 -10.65 3.79
N GLU A 124 -11.86 -10.79 2.52
CA GLU A 124 -11.86 -12.10 1.88
C GLU A 124 -10.95 -13.05 2.67
N PRO A 125 -11.29 -14.34 2.73
CA PRO A 125 -10.48 -15.33 3.43
C PRO A 125 -9.01 -15.25 2.99
N PHE A 126 -8.07 -15.40 3.93
CA PHE A 126 -6.62 -15.42 3.66
C PHE A 126 -6.02 -14.07 3.25
N SER A 127 -6.80 -12.98 3.26
CA SER A 127 -6.30 -11.64 2.91
C SER A 127 -5.20 -11.12 3.85
N GLU A 128 -5.31 -11.39 5.15
CA GLU A 128 -4.28 -11.05 6.13
C GLU A 128 -3.03 -11.91 5.95
N GLU A 129 -3.19 -13.22 5.80
CA GLU A 129 -2.10 -14.18 5.58
C GLU A 129 -1.33 -13.87 4.29
N ALA A 130 -2.01 -13.59 3.18
CA ALA A 130 -1.37 -13.20 1.92
C ALA A 130 -0.53 -11.92 2.08
N THR A 131 -1.00 -10.98 2.89
CA THR A 131 -0.27 -9.74 3.19
C THR A 131 0.94 -10.01 4.07
N LEU A 132 0.81 -10.86 5.09
CA LEU A 132 1.92 -11.27 5.96
C LEU A 132 2.99 -12.04 5.20
N PHE A 133 2.59 -13.03 4.39
CA PHE A 133 3.48 -13.80 3.52
C PHE A 133 4.35 -12.88 2.66
N THR A 134 3.72 -11.91 1.98
CA THR A 134 4.44 -10.96 1.14
C THR A 134 5.35 -10.06 1.96
N LYS A 135 4.92 -9.58 3.13
CA LYS A 135 5.76 -8.77 4.03
C LYS A 135 6.99 -9.53 4.48
N GLU A 136 6.84 -10.74 4.99
CA GLU A 136 7.97 -11.55 5.50
C GLU A 136 8.93 -11.95 4.38
N LEU A 137 8.40 -12.19 3.18
CA LEU A 137 9.19 -12.62 2.04
C LEU A 137 9.95 -11.49 1.35
N VAL A 138 9.40 -10.27 1.25
CA VAL A 138 10.00 -9.23 0.40
C VAL A 138 10.22 -7.86 1.04
N LEU A 139 9.67 -7.57 2.23
CA LEU A 139 9.83 -6.24 2.84
C LEU A 139 11.31 -5.90 3.09
N GLN A 140 11.72 -4.69 2.66
CA GLN A 140 13.11 -4.19 2.73
C GLN A 140 14.14 -5.09 2.03
N ARG A 141 13.72 -5.91 1.06
CA ARG A 141 14.61 -6.71 0.22
C ARG A 141 14.77 -6.11 -1.16
N GLU A 142 15.96 -6.30 -1.73
CA GLU A 142 16.25 -6.08 -3.14
C GLU A 142 15.58 -7.19 -3.96
N VAL A 143 14.74 -6.79 -4.90
CA VAL A 143 14.01 -7.69 -5.78
C VAL A 143 14.54 -7.55 -7.20
N TRP A 144 14.52 -8.66 -7.94
CA TRP A 144 15.11 -8.82 -9.29
C TRP A 144 16.63 -8.71 -9.38
N ALA A 145 17.33 -8.44 -8.27
CA ALA A 145 18.77 -8.68 -8.16
C ALA A 145 19.03 -10.20 -8.15
N HIS A 146 19.72 -10.72 -9.18
CA HIS A 146 20.13 -12.14 -9.26
C HIS A 146 19.00 -13.19 -9.29
N TYR A 147 17.84 -12.88 -9.87
CA TYR A 147 16.68 -13.79 -9.91
C TYR A 147 16.97 -15.14 -10.60
N GLU A 148 16.72 -16.24 -9.88
CA GLU A 148 16.61 -17.61 -10.38
C GLU A 148 15.19 -18.14 -10.10
N GLU A 149 14.60 -18.82 -11.09
CA GLU A 149 13.20 -19.26 -11.06
C GLU A 149 13.04 -20.48 -10.13
N GLN A 150 12.14 -20.42 -9.15
CA GLN A 150 11.83 -21.54 -8.24
C GLN A 150 10.35 -21.97 -8.36
N PRO A 151 10.03 -23.27 -8.21
CA PRO A 151 8.67 -23.80 -8.33
C PRO A 151 7.82 -23.50 -7.08
N VAL A 152 6.51 -23.31 -7.26
CA VAL A 152 5.56 -22.80 -6.25
C VAL A 152 4.65 -23.92 -5.72
N GLU A 153 4.40 -23.97 -4.40
CA GLU A 153 3.43 -24.86 -3.73
C GLU A 153 2.17 -24.10 -3.26
N GLU A 154 0.99 -24.74 -3.31
CA GLU A 154 -0.34 -24.16 -2.99
C GLU A 154 -0.89 -24.60 -1.62
N VAL A 155 -1.66 -23.74 -0.91
CA VAL A 155 -2.35 -24.06 0.37
C VAL A 155 -3.78 -23.48 0.41
N MET A 156 -4.71 -24.18 1.09
CA MET A 156 -6.18 -23.99 1.09
C MET A 156 -6.82 -23.41 2.41
N PRO A 157 -8.04 -22.78 2.34
CA PRO A 157 -8.81 -22.19 3.47
C PRO A 157 -9.82 -23.00 4.32
N VAL A 158 -10.13 -22.52 5.56
CA VAL A 158 -11.40 -22.73 6.33
C VAL A 158 -11.81 -21.48 7.17
N LEU A 159 -13.12 -21.25 7.40
CA LEU A 159 -13.81 -20.09 8.03
C LEU A 159 -14.73 -20.46 9.22
N GLU A 160 -15.10 -19.50 10.10
CA GLU A 160 -16.37 -19.51 10.90
C GLU A 160 -16.77 -18.12 11.49
N GLU A 161 -18.10 -17.83 11.56
CA GLU A 161 -18.76 -16.54 11.90
C GLU A 161 -19.39 -16.45 13.32
N LYS A 162 -19.82 -15.25 13.78
CA LYS A 162 -20.60 -15.01 15.04
C LYS A 162 -21.80 -14.05 14.91
N GLU A 163 -22.80 -14.27 15.78
CA GLU A 163 -24.19 -13.78 15.78
C GLU A 163 -24.47 -12.29 16.12
N ARG A 164 -25.67 -11.82 15.71
CA ARG A 164 -26.16 -10.43 15.64
C ARG A 164 -27.18 -10.03 16.75
N SER A 165 -27.21 -8.74 17.10
CA SER A 165 -28.20 -8.05 17.95
C SER A 165 -29.15 -7.13 17.13
N ALA A 166 -30.40 -6.90 17.59
CA ALA A 166 -31.50 -6.28 16.82
C ALA A 166 -31.82 -4.81 17.19
N SER A 167 -31.89 -3.94 16.17
CA SER A 167 -32.40 -2.56 16.20
C SER A 167 -33.05 -2.24 14.84
N TYR A 168 -34.28 -1.70 14.83
CA TYR A 168 -35.07 -1.47 13.61
C TYR A 168 -34.99 -0.01 13.13
N LYS A 169 -34.85 0.18 11.81
CA LYS A 169 -34.81 1.49 11.14
C LYS A 169 -35.68 1.48 9.88
N PRO A 170 -36.27 2.61 9.47
CA PRO A 170 -37.00 2.73 8.22
C PRO A 170 -36.05 2.66 7.01
N VAL A 171 -36.41 1.87 5.99
CA VAL A 171 -35.59 1.65 4.79
C VAL A 171 -36.45 1.55 3.52
N PHE A 172 -35.88 1.86 2.37
CA PHE A 172 -36.47 1.71 1.04
C PHE A 172 -35.88 0.46 0.35
N VAL A 173 -36.70 -0.52 -0.02
CA VAL A 173 -36.22 -1.77 -0.66
C VAL A 173 -35.98 -1.53 -2.16
N THR A 174 -34.79 -1.86 -2.65
CA THR A 174 -34.37 -1.57 -4.03
C THR A 174 -34.37 -2.79 -4.94
N GLU A 175 -33.94 -3.94 -4.44
CA GLU A 175 -33.77 -5.17 -5.23
C GLU A 175 -34.12 -6.38 -4.36
N ILE A 176 -34.75 -7.40 -4.95
CA ILE A 176 -35.02 -8.69 -4.31
C ILE A 176 -34.35 -9.75 -5.17
N THR A 177 -33.48 -10.56 -4.56
CA THR A 177 -32.71 -11.59 -5.25
C THR A 177 -33.43 -12.96 -5.20
N ASP A 178 -33.07 -13.86 -6.11
CA ASP A 178 -33.69 -15.19 -6.23
C ASP A 178 -33.41 -16.11 -5.02
N ASP A 179 -32.34 -15.83 -4.27
CA ASP A 179 -31.95 -16.52 -3.04
C ASP A 179 -32.62 -15.93 -1.79
N LEU A 180 -33.68 -15.14 -1.97
CA LEU A 180 -34.50 -14.54 -0.90
C LEU A 180 -33.75 -13.49 -0.06
N HIS A 181 -32.68 -12.90 -0.59
CA HIS A 181 -32.08 -11.68 -0.05
C HIS A 181 -32.72 -10.44 -0.69
N PHE A 182 -32.52 -9.27 -0.08
CA PHE A 182 -32.98 -8.01 -0.63
C PHE A 182 -32.04 -6.87 -0.21
N TYR A 183 -31.91 -5.88 -1.08
CA TYR A 183 -31.12 -4.67 -0.83
C TYR A 183 -32.04 -3.53 -0.41
N VAL A 184 -31.55 -2.68 0.50
CA VAL A 184 -32.30 -1.53 1.00
C VAL A 184 -31.43 -0.28 1.08
N GLN A 185 -32.06 0.89 1.01
CA GLN A 185 -31.46 2.20 1.23
C GLN A 185 -32.07 2.86 2.47
N ASP A 186 -31.29 3.63 3.22
CA ASP A 186 -31.81 4.38 4.37
C ASP A 186 -32.60 5.61 3.89
N VAL A 187 -33.86 5.70 4.33
CA VAL A 187 -34.79 6.78 3.96
C VAL A 187 -34.24 8.15 4.36
N GLU A 188 -33.51 8.25 5.48
CA GLU A 188 -32.95 9.53 5.95
C GLU A 188 -31.87 10.07 5.01
N THR A 189 -31.20 9.20 4.27
CA THR A 189 -30.07 9.56 3.40
C THR A 189 -30.44 9.72 1.93
N GLY A 190 -31.69 9.49 1.53
CA GLY A 190 -32.14 9.50 0.13
C GLY A 190 -31.80 10.81 -0.61
N THR A 191 -32.03 11.97 0.02
CA THR A 191 -31.72 13.28 -0.59
C THR A 191 -30.23 13.52 -0.80
N GLN A 192 -29.35 12.84 -0.05
CA GLN A 192 -27.91 12.92 -0.24
C GLN A 192 -27.48 12.11 -1.46
N LEU A 193 -28.12 10.95 -1.68
CA LEU A 193 -27.89 10.11 -2.86
C LEU A 193 -28.33 10.83 -4.14
N GLU A 194 -29.50 11.47 -4.13
CA GLU A 194 -29.99 12.26 -5.29
C GLU A 194 -28.99 13.34 -5.72
N LYS A 195 -28.50 14.12 -4.75
CA LYS A 195 -27.49 15.16 -4.99
C LYS A 195 -26.17 14.60 -5.51
N LEU A 196 -25.74 13.45 -4.97
CA LEU A 196 -24.52 12.78 -5.43
C LEU A 196 -24.65 12.36 -6.90
N MET A 197 -25.78 11.74 -7.27
CA MET A 197 -26.03 11.27 -8.63
C MET A 197 -26.17 12.42 -9.63
N GLU A 198 -26.78 13.54 -9.26
CA GLU A 198 -26.84 14.74 -10.11
C GLU A 198 -25.44 15.31 -10.38
N ASN A 199 -24.65 15.49 -9.33
CA ASN A 199 -23.27 16.00 -9.46
C ASN A 199 -22.39 15.06 -10.28
N MET A 200 -22.48 13.75 -10.04
CA MET A 200 -21.69 12.74 -10.74
C MET A 200 -22.02 12.72 -12.24
N ARG A 201 -23.31 12.75 -12.61
CA ARG A 201 -23.74 12.77 -14.01
C ARG A 201 -23.30 14.02 -14.75
N ASN A 202 -23.36 15.17 -14.08
CA ASN A 202 -22.85 16.43 -14.64
C ASN A 202 -21.34 16.36 -14.91
N ASP A 203 -20.56 15.77 -14.00
CA ASP A 203 -19.11 15.60 -14.19
C ASP A 203 -18.80 14.64 -15.35
N ILE A 204 -19.51 13.51 -15.44
CA ILE A 204 -19.37 12.54 -16.55
C ILE A 204 -19.71 13.18 -17.90
N ALA A 205 -20.75 14.02 -17.96
CA ALA A 205 -21.11 14.74 -19.18
C ALA A 205 -20.00 15.71 -19.62
N SER A 206 -19.31 16.33 -18.67
CA SER A 206 -18.16 17.21 -18.96
C SER A 206 -16.86 16.47 -19.28
N HIS A 207 -16.69 15.25 -18.75
CA HIS A 207 -15.49 14.42 -18.86
C HIS A 207 -15.85 12.98 -19.27
N PRO A 208 -16.30 12.74 -20.52
CA PRO A 208 -16.81 11.43 -20.92
C PRO A 208 -15.72 10.34 -20.83
N PRO A 209 -16.03 9.16 -20.25
CA PRO A 209 -15.07 8.07 -20.12
C PRO A 209 -14.69 7.53 -21.51
N VAL A 210 -13.41 7.19 -21.69
CA VAL A 210 -12.89 6.64 -22.95
C VAL A 210 -13.13 5.13 -22.99
N GLU A 211 -13.95 4.68 -23.94
CA GLU A 211 -14.28 3.27 -24.12
C GLU A 211 -13.02 2.39 -24.32
N GLY A 212 -12.99 1.22 -23.67
CA GLY A 212 -11.89 0.25 -23.77
C GLY A 212 -10.60 0.63 -23.03
N SER A 213 -10.51 1.82 -22.43
CA SER A 213 -9.30 2.27 -21.73
C SER A 213 -9.19 1.77 -20.28
N TYR A 214 -10.29 1.24 -19.73
CA TYR A 214 -10.38 0.76 -18.35
C TYR A 214 -10.45 -0.77 -18.31
N ALA A 215 -9.53 -1.39 -17.57
CA ALA A 215 -9.53 -2.82 -17.30
C ALA A 215 -9.97 -3.04 -15.85
N PRO A 216 -11.23 -3.44 -15.60
CA PRO A 216 -11.77 -3.54 -14.25
C PRO A 216 -11.05 -4.63 -13.45
N ARG A 217 -10.82 -4.35 -12.16
CA ARG A 217 -10.33 -5.35 -11.20
C ARG A 217 -11.44 -5.70 -10.22
N ARG A 218 -11.44 -6.95 -9.75
CA ARG A 218 -12.44 -7.46 -8.82
C ARG A 218 -12.60 -6.52 -7.63
N GLY A 219 -13.83 -6.00 -7.51
CA GLY A 219 -14.36 -5.06 -6.52
C GLY A 219 -13.65 -3.72 -6.38
N GLU A 220 -12.96 -3.27 -7.43
CA GLU A 220 -12.65 -1.85 -7.60
C GLU A 220 -13.94 -1.05 -7.76
N PHE A 221 -14.01 0.15 -7.18
CA PHE A 221 -15.15 1.04 -7.42
C PHE A 221 -15.09 1.61 -8.83
N CYS A 222 -16.20 1.55 -9.54
CA CYS A 222 -16.37 2.14 -10.86
C CYS A 222 -17.79 2.71 -11.00
N ILE A 223 -17.97 3.57 -12.00
CA ILE A 223 -19.29 3.94 -12.52
C ILE A 223 -19.65 2.95 -13.62
N ALA A 224 -20.92 2.57 -13.70
CA ALA A 224 -21.39 1.58 -14.67
C ALA A 224 -22.67 2.10 -15.32
N LYS A 225 -22.68 2.14 -16.64
CA LYS A 225 -23.87 2.55 -17.38
C LYS A 225 -24.94 1.48 -17.29
N PHE A 226 -26.09 1.82 -16.73
CA PHE A 226 -27.21 0.90 -16.56
C PHE A 226 -28.11 0.85 -17.82
N VAL A 227 -29.12 -0.02 -17.81
CA VAL A 227 -29.98 -0.27 -18.98
C VAL A 227 -30.88 0.92 -19.35
N ASP A 228 -31.11 1.82 -18.41
CA ASP A 228 -31.79 3.11 -18.63
C ASP A 228 -30.90 4.14 -19.35
N GLY A 229 -29.62 3.82 -19.53
CA GLY A 229 -28.64 4.67 -20.17
C GLY A 229 -27.99 5.69 -19.24
N GLU A 230 -28.31 5.68 -17.95
CA GLU A 230 -27.71 6.53 -16.92
C GLU A 230 -26.45 5.85 -16.34
N TRP A 231 -25.56 6.65 -15.73
CA TRP A 231 -24.31 6.21 -15.11
C TRP A 231 -24.39 6.18 -13.58
#